data_AF-T1FW52-F1
#
_entry.id   AF-T1FW52-F1
#
_cell.length_a   1.000
_cell.length_b   1.000
_cell.length_c   1.000
_cell.angle_alpha   90.00
_cell.angle_beta   90.00
_cell.angle_gamma   90.00
#
_symmetry.space_group_name_H-M   'P 1'
#
loop_
_entity.id
_entity.type
_entity.pdbx_description
1 polymer ?
#
loop_
_entity_poly.entity_id
_entity_poly.type
_entity_poly.pdbx_seq_one_letter_code
_entity_poly.pdbx_strand_id
1 'polypeptide(L)'
;MQAPTHRTGRHATMLPNQQTASCRTSSPFANVLWLLVDLAADYFIDSVTILTTLYQCEFVLFNSKMNKFVTGATDRNATPVRGEYFLCGQYQTPLPSAGYYATKCNANLPALRYVIVQQVALGYTYLQVCELFVYAAENSASKFWYKLRNYRLLHAPLESSTNRSSINSCILDCVMVACDFINYNETTNACEMLVHPFGYPGLDGNIMTPALGWNYWQLLYA
;
A
#
# COMPACT_ATOMS: atom_id res chain seq x y z
N MET A 1 27.14 16.40 -1.13
CA MET A 1 26.79 14.98 -1.08
C MET A 1 26.47 14.64 0.37
N GLN A 2 25.20 14.60 0.74
CA GLN A 2 24.76 14.26 2.10
C GLN A 2 24.52 12.75 2.18
N ALA A 3 25.09 12.12 3.20
CA ALA A 3 24.88 10.71 3.53
C ALA A 3 23.43 10.46 3.96
N PRO A 4 22.87 9.26 3.73
CA PRO A 4 21.51 8.94 4.15
C PRO A 4 21.46 8.85 5.68
N THR A 5 20.56 9.64 6.27
CA THR A 5 20.24 9.60 7.69
C THR A 5 19.56 8.28 8.05
N HIS A 6 20.03 7.67 9.13
CA HIS A 6 19.50 6.42 9.69
C HIS A 6 18.03 6.63 10.11
N ARG A 7 17.09 5.99 9.40
CA ARG A 7 15.67 5.94 9.81
C ARG A 7 15.52 5.05 11.03
N THR A 8 14.93 5.57 12.11
CA THR A 8 14.56 4.80 13.30
C THR A 8 13.22 4.10 13.07
N GLY A 9 13.25 2.98 12.36
CA GLY A 9 12.11 2.05 12.34
C GLY A 9 11.93 1.42 13.72
N ARG A 10 10.70 1.44 14.27
CA ARG A 10 10.37 0.60 15.42
C ARG A 10 10.12 -0.82 14.91
N HIS A 11 10.95 -1.76 15.35
CA HIS A 11 10.72 -3.17 15.09
C HIS A 11 9.48 -3.62 15.86
N ALA A 12 8.43 -4.00 15.15
CA ALA A 12 7.39 -4.85 15.71
C ALA A 12 7.98 -6.27 15.76
N THR A 13 8.68 -6.60 16.84
CA THR A 13 9.24 -7.93 17.03
C THR A 13 8.09 -8.90 17.26
N MET A 14 7.76 -9.69 16.23
CA MET A 14 6.95 -10.89 16.42
C MET A 14 7.71 -11.81 17.37
N LEU A 15 7.09 -12.17 18.50
CA LEU A 15 7.71 -12.97 19.56
C LEU A 15 8.35 -14.24 18.96
N PRO A 16 9.67 -14.43 19.12
CA PRO A 16 10.36 -15.57 18.53
C PRO A 16 10.08 -16.80 19.39
N ASN A 17 9.62 -17.88 18.75
CA ASN A 17 9.99 -19.19 19.22
C ASN A 17 10.63 -19.97 18.07
N GLN A 18 11.95 -20.06 18.19
CA GLN A 18 12.91 -20.93 17.50
C GLN A 18 13.58 -20.45 16.20
N GLN A 19 14.92 -20.45 16.29
CA GLN A 19 15.94 -20.01 15.35
C GLN A 19 16.06 -20.95 14.15
N THR A 20 15.33 -20.61 13.10
CA THR A 20 15.75 -20.55 11.69
C THR A 20 14.89 -19.42 11.09
N ALA A 21 15.23 -18.82 9.96
CA ALA A 21 14.41 -17.75 9.36
C ALA A 21 12.99 -18.29 9.00
N SER A 22 12.09 -18.36 9.98
CA SER A 22 10.78 -18.99 9.88
C SER A 22 9.83 -17.98 9.26
N CYS A 23 9.84 -17.91 7.94
CA CYS A 23 8.83 -17.15 7.23
C CYS A 23 7.46 -17.74 7.53
N ARG A 24 6.48 -16.88 7.81
CA ARG A 24 5.09 -17.32 7.94
C ARG A 24 4.57 -17.58 6.54
N THR A 25 4.21 -18.83 6.28
CA THR A 25 3.51 -19.26 5.07
C THR A 25 2.10 -19.68 5.44
N SER A 26 1.17 -19.42 4.54
CA SER A 26 -0.20 -19.90 4.68
C SER A 26 -0.64 -20.60 3.40
N SER A 27 -1.54 -21.58 3.56
CA SER A 27 -1.91 -22.53 2.52
C SER A 27 -2.82 -21.89 1.46
N PRO A 28 -2.66 -22.21 0.16
CA PRO A 28 -3.41 -21.58 -0.94
C PRO A 28 -4.88 -21.98 -1.01
N PHE A 29 -5.35 -22.86 -0.10
CA PHE A 29 -6.75 -23.32 -0.05
C PHE A 29 -7.68 -22.36 0.71
N ALA A 30 -7.16 -21.30 1.31
CA ALA A 30 -7.97 -20.21 1.84
C ALA A 30 -8.20 -19.15 0.77
N ASN A 31 -9.42 -18.60 0.70
CA ASN A 31 -9.81 -17.66 -0.35
C ASN A 31 -9.03 -16.33 -0.32
N VAL A 32 -8.55 -15.91 0.86
CA VAL A 32 -7.71 -14.72 1.04
C VAL A 32 -6.80 -14.90 2.24
N LEU A 33 -5.48 -14.85 2.02
CA LEU A 33 -4.49 -14.92 3.11
C LEU A 33 -4.07 -13.52 3.55
N TRP A 34 -4.02 -13.33 4.87
CA TRP A 34 -3.67 -12.07 5.50
C TRP A 34 -2.83 -12.27 6.77
N LEU A 35 -2.14 -11.21 7.16
CA LEU A 35 -1.40 -11.05 8.39
C LEU A 35 -1.84 -9.72 9.02
N LEU A 36 -2.22 -9.75 10.30
CA LEU A 36 -2.57 -8.58 11.10
C LEU A 36 -1.55 -8.43 12.23
N VAL A 37 -1.00 -7.23 12.41
CA VAL A 37 -0.01 -6.93 13.44
C VAL A 37 -0.48 -5.75 14.29
N ASP A 38 -0.49 -5.94 15.61
CA ASP A 38 -0.76 -4.90 16.60
C ASP A 38 0.54 -4.12 16.90
N LEU A 39 0.54 -2.80 16.64
CA LEU A 39 1.68 -1.91 16.93
C LEU A 39 1.72 -1.42 18.38
N ALA A 40 0.77 -1.84 19.22
CA ALA A 40 0.54 -1.42 20.60
C ALA A 40 0.10 0.05 20.82
N ALA A 41 0.23 0.90 19.80
CA ALA A 41 -0.21 2.30 19.81
C ALA A 41 -0.60 2.76 18.40
N ASP A 42 -1.25 3.91 18.30
CA ASP A 42 -1.62 4.51 17.03
C ASP A 42 -0.43 5.24 16.39
N TYR A 43 -0.22 5.03 15.09
CA TYR A 43 0.85 5.65 14.32
C TYR A 43 0.34 6.22 13.00
N PHE A 44 0.84 7.39 12.61
CA PHE A 44 0.77 7.85 11.22
C PHE A 44 1.74 7.01 10.40
N ILE A 45 1.26 5.95 9.75
CA ILE A 45 2.12 5.01 9.04
C ILE A 45 2.55 5.65 7.72
N ASP A 46 3.86 5.75 7.49
CA ASP A 46 4.45 6.24 6.24
C ASP A 46 4.67 5.11 5.24
N SER A 47 5.27 4.01 5.70
CA SER A 47 5.55 2.88 4.84
C SER A 47 5.51 1.55 5.57
N VAL A 48 5.17 0.52 4.81
CA VAL A 48 5.23 -0.88 5.23
C VAL A 48 6.21 -1.59 4.29
N THR A 49 7.23 -2.21 4.87
CA THR A 49 8.21 -3.01 4.12
C THR A 49 8.14 -4.44 4.60
N ILE A 50 8.07 -5.38 3.67
CA ILE A 50 8.15 -6.82 3.98
C ILE A 50 9.45 -7.39 3.47
N LEU A 51 10.01 -8.33 4.20
CA LEU A 51 11.05 -9.23 3.72
C LEU A 51 10.41 -10.53 3.27
N THR A 52 10.75 -10.97 2.06
CA THR A 52 10.31 -12.24 1.49
C THR A 52 11.51 -13.12 1.14
N THR A 53 11.31 -14.43 1.07
CA THR A 53 12.35 -15.39 0.69
C THR A 53 11.96 -16.11 -0.60
N LEU A 54 12.94 -16.69 -1.30
CA LEU A 54 12.70 -17.61 -2.41
C LEU A 54 12.65 -19.06 -1.95
N TYR A 55 13.00 -19.33 -0.69
CA TYR A 55 13.01 -20.68 -0.17
C TYR A 55 11.60 -21.26 -0.22
N GLN A 56 11.40 -22.11 -1.22
CA GLN A 56 10.48 -23.23 -1.15
C GLN A 56 10.90 -24.00 0.09
N CYS A 57 9.98 -24.27 1.02
CA CYS A 57 10.22 -25.40 1.91
C CYS A 57 10.49 -26.60 0.98
N GLU A 58 11.68 -27.21 1.08
CA GLU A 58 12.28 -28.16 0.12
C GLU A 58 11.40 -29.34 -0.31
N PHE A 59 10.25 -29.52 0.33
CA PHE A 59 9.31 -30.62 0.10
C PHE A 59 8.09 -30.29 -0.76
N VAL A 60 7.91 -29.04 -1.20
CA VAL A 60 6.72 -28.64 -1.96
C VAL A 60 7.09 -28.32 -3.41
N LEU A 61 6.76 -29.23 -4.33
CA LEU A 61 6.95 -29.13 -5.80
C LEU A 61 6.22 -27.95 -6.48
N PHE A 62 5.63 -27.04 -5.70
CA PHE A 62 4.89 -25.90 -6.21
C PHE A 62 5.70 -24.62 -5.97
N ASN A 63 5.88 -23.84 -7.04
CA ASN A 63 6.51 -22.52 -7.05
C ASN A 63 5.64 -21.53 -6.24
N SER A 64 5.69 -21.70 -4.92
CA SER A 64 4.80 -21.15 -3.90
C SER A 64 5.26 -19.77 -3.44
N LYS A 65 5.71 -18.93 -4.39
CA LYS A 65 6.15 -17.58 -4.07
C LYS A 65 4.96 -16.63 -3.96
N MET A 66 5.03 -15.73 -2.99
CA MET A 66 4.19 -14.55 -3.01
C MET A 66 4.54 -13.73 -4.24
N ASN A 67 3.54 -13.33 -5.02
CA ASN A 67 3.77 -12.56 -6.25
C ASN A 67 3.43 -11.08 -6.07
N LYS A 68 2.32 -10.79 -5.40
CA LYS A 68 1.77 -9.45 -5.23
C LYS A 68 1.11 -9.39 -3.87
N PHE A 69 1.16 -8.23 -3.23
CA PHE A 69 0.53 -8.03 -1.94
C PHE A 69 -0.03 -6.62 -1.83
N VAL A 70 -0.93 -6.47 -0.87
CA VAL A 70 -1.55 -5.24 -0.43
C VAL A 70 -1.17 -5.02 1.01
N THR A 71 -0.91 -3.77 1.37
CA THR A 71 -0.77 -3.34 2.75
C THR A 71 -1.89 -2.40 3.11
N GLY A 72 -2.31 -2.46 4.36
CA GLY A 72 -3.31 -1.57 4.89
C GLY A 72 -3.19 -1.43 6.39
N ALA A 73 -4.10 -0.67 6.98
CA ALA A 73 -4.15 -0.48 8.40
C ALA A 73 -5.59 -0.25 8.88
N THR A 74 -5.83 -0.52 10.16
CA THR A 74 -7.14 -0.35 10.79
C THR A 74 -6.97 -0.02 12.26
N ASP A 75 -8.01 0.58 12.85
CA ASP A 75 -8.19 0.79 14.28
C ASP A 75 -8.89 -0.40 14.96
N ARG A 76 -9.37 -1.38 14.18
CA ARG A 76 -10.13 -2.54 14.68
C ARG A 76 -9.26 -3.79 14.79
N ASN A 77 -9.31 -4.45 15.95
CA ASN A 77 -8.78 -5.81 16.11
C ASN A 77 -9.79 -6.84 15.59
N ALA A 78 -10.00 -6.86 14.28
CA ALA A 78 -10.94 -7.76 13.62
C ALA A 78 -10.28 -8.46 12.43
N THR A 79 -10.90 -9.53 11.94
CA THR A 79 -10.49 -10.19 10.71
C THR A 79 -10.48 -9.18 9.55
N PRO A 80 -9.33 -8.97 8.88
CA PRO A 80 -9.24 -8.05 7.75
C PRO A 80 -10.17 -8.44 6.61
N VAL A 81 -11.14 -7.58 6.32
CA VAL A 81 -11.99 -7.67 5.13
C VAL A 81 -11.51 -6.61 4.14
N ARG A 82 -11.14 -7.03 2.93
CA ARG A 82 -10.83 -6.10 1.84
C ARG A 82 -12.08 -5.28 1.55
N GLY A 83 -11.98 -3.97 1.47
CA GLY A 83 -13.18 -3.12 1.50
C GLY A 83 -13.24 -2.26 2.75
N GLU A 84 -12.69 -2.75 3.87
CA GLU A 84 -13.07 -2.26 5.21
C GLU A 84 -11.88 -1.74 6.04
N TYR A 85 -10.67 -1.79 5.51
CA TYR A 85 -9.47 -1.25 6.15
C TYR A 85 -8.80 -0.21 5.27
N PHE A 86 -8.05 0.71 5.90
CA PHE A 86 -7.39 1.78 5.20
C PHE A 86 -6.30 1.24 4.29
N LEU A 87 -6.34 1.56 2.99
CA LEU A 87 -5.32 1.10 2.07
C LEU A 87 -4.05 1.93 2.25
N CYS A 88 -2.94 1.28 2.61
CA CYS A 88 -1.63 1.90 2.61
C CYS A 88 -1.10 1.92 1.17
N GLY A 89 -0.83 0.74 0.60
CA GLY A 89 -0.35 0.63 -0.77
C GLY A 89 -0.45 -0.79 -1.32
N GLN A 90 -0.04 -0.95 -2.57
CA GLN A 90 -0.09 -2.23 -3.27
C GLN A 90 1.21 -2.46 -4.05
N TYR A 91 1.74 -3.67 -3.95
CA TYR A 91 2.84 -4.13 -4.79
C TYR A 91 2.28 -4.93 -5.97
N GLN A 92 2.08 -4.27 -7.11
CA GLN A 92 1.32 -4.80 -8.24
C GLN A 92 2.16 -5.59 -9.24
N THR A 93 3.48 -5.47 -9.18
CA THR A 93 4.43 -6.22 -10.01
C THR A 93 4.77 -7.56 -9.36
N PRO A 94 4.92 -8.66 -10.12
CA PRO A 94 5.42 -9.91 -9.56
C PRO A 94 6.75 -9.71 -8.83
N LEU A 95 6.88 -10.27 -7.62
CA LEU A 95 8.15 -10.26 -6.89
C LEU A 95 9.23 -11.01 -7.69
N PRO A 96 10.30 -10.30 -8.12
CA PRO A 96 11.34 -10.90 -8.96
C PRO A 96 12.20 -11.91 -8.19
N SER A 97 12.49 -11.65 -6.91
CA SER A 97 13.38 -12.45 -6.07
C SER A 97 13.03 -12.38 -4.58
N ALA A 98 13.81 -13.02 -3.72
CA ALA A 98 13.83 -12.75 -2.29
C ALA A 98 14.29 -11.30 -2.09
N GLY A 99 13.78 -10.63 -1.05
CA GLY A 99 14.19 -9.27 -0.75
C GLY A 99 13.16 -8.45 -0.01
N TYR A 100 13.51 -7.17 0.15
CA TYR A 100 12.71 -6.16 0.80
C TYR A 100 11.80 -5.45 -0.20
N TYR A 101 10.51 -5.41 0.11
CA TYR A 101 9.51 -4.79 -0.75
C TYR A 101 8.69 -3.80 0.06
N ALA A 102 8.79 -2.53 -0.30
CA ALA A 102 8.14 -1.43 0.38
C ALA A 102 6.90 -0.96 -0.36
N THR A 103 5.86 -0.64 0.40
CA THR A 103 4.69 0.12 -0.04
C THR A 103 4.60 1.38 0.79
N LYS A 104 4.35 2.51 0.14
CA LYS A 104 4.09 3.80 0.80
C LYS A 104 2.60 3.94 1.10
N CYS A 105 2.28 4.54 2.23
CA CYS A 105 0.92 4.87 2.61
C CYS A 105 0.57 6.29 2.19
N ASN A 106 -0.72 6.55 1.99
CA ASN A 106 -1.20 7.92 1.81
C ASN A 106 -1.05 8.72 3.11
N ALA A 107 -0.61 9.97 3.01
CA ALA A 107 -0.41 10.83 4.17
C ALA A 107 -1.69 11.45 4.76
N ASN A 108 -2.85 11.23 4.14
CA ASN A 108 -4.15 11.60 4.70
C ASN A 108 -4.78 10.51 5.57
N LEU A 109 -4.16 9.32 5.65
CA LEU A 109 -4.63 8.30 6.57
C LEU A 109 -4.55 8.80 8.03
N PRO A 110 -5.52 8.43 8.88
CA PRO A 110 -5.43 8.71 10.31
C PRO A 110 -4.29 7.90 10.96
N ALA A 111 -3.98 8.22 12.20
CA ALA A 111 -3.11 7.36 13.00
C ALA A 111 -3.84 6.03 13.28
N LEU A 112 -3.17 4.91 13.04
CA LEU A 112 -3.76 3.56 13.10
C LEU A 112 -2.84 2.61 13.88
N ARG A 113 -3.44 1.62 14.55
CA ARG A 113 -2.73 0.66 15.43
C ARG A 113 -2.43 -0.67 14.79
N TYR A 114 -3.32 -1.17 13.93
CA TYR A 114 -3.17 -2.49 13.34
C TYR A 114 -2.72 -2.38 11.88
N VAL A 115 -1.68 -3.12 11.52
CA VAL A 115 -1.18 -3.19 10.14
C VAL A 115 -1.56 -4.53 9.51
N ILE A 116 -2.02 -4.46 8.27
CA ILE A 116 -2.47 -5.60 7.49
C ILE A 116 -1.51 -5.80 6.33
N VAL A 117 -1.07 -7.04 6.13
CA VAL A 117 -0.51 -7.51 4.85
C VAL A 117 -1.44 -8.57 4.32
N GLN A 118 -1.93 -8.39 3.10
CA GLN A 118 -2.87 -9.31 2.46
C GLN A 118 -2.42 -9.59 1.04
N GLN A 119 -2.65 -10.80 0.54
CA GLN A 119 -2.39 -11.11 -0.87
C GLN A 119 -3.27 -10.28 -1.80
N VAL A 120 -2.81 -9.96 -3.01
CA VAL A 120 -3.73 -9.44 -4.04
C VAL A 120 -4.67 -10.59 -4.46
N ALA A 121 -5.98 -10.36 -4.41
CA ALA A 121 -6.99 -11.40 -4.55
C ALA A 121 -6.97 -12.11 -5.93
N LEU A 122 -7.53 -13.34 -5.99
CA LEU A 122 -7.63 -14.30 -7.12
C LEU A 122 -6.44 -15.19 -7.49
N GLY A 123 -5.32 -15.17 -6.77
CA GLY A 123 -4.22 -16.10 -7.03
C GLY A 123 -4.22 -17.29 -6.07
N TYR A 124 -4.00 -18.53 -6.57
CA TYR A 124 -3.47 -19.66 -5.78
C TYR A 124 -2.02 -19.39 -5.36
N THR A 125 -1.79 -18.25 -4.70
CA THR A 125 -0.47 -17.84 -4.24
C THR A 125 -0.40 -17.99 -2.74
N TYR A 126 0.80 -17.93 -2.19
CA TYR A 126 1.05 -18.03 -0.77
C TYR A 126 1.31 -16.63 -0.21
N LEU A 127 0.86 -16.37 1.01
CA LEU A 127 1.33 -15.20 1.74
C LEU A 127 2.60 -15.65 2.42
N GLN A 128 3.72 -15.04 2.05
CA GLN A 128 5.04 -15.38 2.58
C GLN A 128 5.71 -14.10 3.08
N VAL A 129 5.72 -13.94 4.40
CA VAL A 129 6.35 -12.79 5.06
C VAL A 129 7.35 -13.33 6.07
N CYS A 130 8.62 -12.98 5.88
CA CYS A 130 9.71 -13.37 6.78
C CYS A 130 9.92 -12.34 7.88
N GLU A 131 9.80 -11.06 7.53
CA GLU A 131 9.89 -9.93 8.46
C GLU A 131 8.94 -8.83 7.98
N LEU A 132 8.34 -8.09 8.91
CA LEU A 132 7.50 -6.93 8.64
C LEU A 132 8.07 -5.71 9.35
N PHE A 133 8.37 -4.68 8.58
CA PHE A 133 8.79 -3.38 9.08
C PHE A 133 7.69 -2.36 8.84
N VAL A 134 7.34 -1.62 9.89
CA VAL A 134 6.37 -0.54 9.82
C VAL A 134 7.07 0.74 10.24
N TYR A 135 7.07 1.73 9.36
CA TYR A 135 7.70 3.02 9.59
C TYR A 135 6.62 4.08 9.80
N ALA A 136 6.69 4.76 10.93
CA ALA A 136 5.85 5.93 11.18
C ALA A 136 6.43 7.16 10.44
N ALA A 137 5.56 8.11 10.12
CA ALA A 137 5.95 9.42 9.64
C ALA A 137 6.80 10.13 10.70
N GLU A 138 7.97 10.65 10.31
CA GLU A 138 8.82 11.44 11.21
C GLU A 138 8.14 12.74 11.63
N ASN A 139 7.43 13.37 10.69
CA ASN A 139 6.60 14.53 10.93
C ASN A 139 5.27 14.39 10.18
N SER A 140 4.18 14.17 10.92
CA SER A 140 2.83 14.01 10.35
C SER A 140 2.28 15.26 9.67
N ALA A 141 2.87 16.44 9.90
CA ALA A 141 2.52 17.68 9.21
C ALA A 141 3.30 17.87 7.90
N SER A 142 4.38 17.11 7.67
CA SER A 142 5.23 17.24 6.48
C SER A 142 4.73 16.33 5.37
N LYS A 143 4.01 16.90 4.39
CA LYS A 143 3.42 16.16 3.27
C LYS A 143 3.84 16.75 1.94
N PHE A 144 3.90 15.92 0.90
CA PHE A 144 4.15 16.37 -0.47
C PHE A 144 3.35 15.53 -1.49
N TRP A 145 3.13 16.11 -2.67
CA TRP A 145 2.48 15.45 -3.79
C TRP A 145 3.52 14.75 -4.68
N TYR A 146 3.44 13.43 -4.78
CA TYR A 146 4.28 12.62 -5.66
C TYR A 146 3.60 12.39 -7.01
N LYS A 147 4.28 12.75 -8.11
CA LYS A 147 3.79 12.61 -9.49
C LYS A 147 4.31 11.35 -10.18
N LEU A 148 3.40 10.60 -10.77
CA LEU A 148 3.68 9.51 -11.71
C LEU A 148 3.12 9.87 -13.09
N ARG A 149 4.03 10.01 -14.07
CA ARG A 149 3.68 10.43 -15.43
C ARG A 149 3.17 9.27 -16.26
N ASN A 150 2.19 9.53 -17.13
CA ASN A 150 1.57 8.54 -18.02
C ASN A 150 0.93 7.37 -17.26
N TYR A 151 0.39 7.66 -16.08
CA TYR A 151 -0.36 6.71 -15.27
C TYR A 151 -1.68 7.34 -14.84
N ARG A 152 -2.70 6.50 -14.74
CA ARG A 152 -4.01 6.85 -14.21
C ARG A 152 -4.45 5.75 -13.27
N LEU A 153 -4.91 6.15 -12.09
CA LEU A 153 -5.59 5.26 -11.18
C LEU A 153 -6.99 5.02 -11.71
N LEU A 154 -7.28 3.83 -12.22
CA LEU A 154 -8.62 3.50 -12.68
C LEU A 154 -9.50 3.15 -11.48
N HIS A 155 -10.66 3.80 -11.40
CA HIS A 155 -11.71 3.53 -10.44
C HIS A 155 -13.08 3.70 -11.13
N ALA A 156 -14.12 3.04 -10.60
CA ALA A 156 -15.50 3.08 -11.04
C ALA A 156 -16.45 3.48 -9.90
N PRO A 157 -17.43 4.38 -10.09
CA PRO A 157 -17.51 5.49 -11.02
C PRO A 157 -16.92 6.78 -10.41
N LEU A 158 -16.28 7.60 -11.24
CA LEU A 158 -15.69 8.88 -10.87
C LEU A 158 -16.73 9.82 -10.24
N GLU A 159 -16.70 10.00 -8.91
CA GLU A 159 -17.64 10.90 -8.22
C GLU A 159 -17.49 12.36 -8.64
N SER A 160 -16.34 12.76 -9.18
CA SER A 160 -16.19 14.09 -9.79
C SER A 160 -15.04 14.15 -10.78
N SER A 161 -15.35 14.13 -12.07
CA SER A 161 -14.45 14.65 -13.10
C SER A 161 -14.82 16.11 -13.35
N THR A 162 -13.86 17.00 -13.17
CA THR A 162 -14.06 18.44 -13.41
C THR A 162 -12.95 18.98 -14.31
N ASN A 163 -13.27 19.97 -15.13
CA ASN A 163 -12.25 20.69 -15.87
C ASN A 163 -11.59 21.71 -14.95
N ARG A 164 -10.25 21.69 -14.89
CA ARG A 164 -9.44 22.60 -14.09
C ARG A 164 -8.32 23.18 -14.94
N SER A 165 -8.15 24.49 -14.88
CA SER A 165 -7.18 25.22 -15.70
C SER A 165 -5.73 24.79 -15.46
N SER A 166 -5.43 24.17 -14.31
CA SER A 166 -4.10 23.65 -13.98
C SER A 166 -4.16 22.54 -12.93
N ILE A 167 -3.07 21.77 -12.84
CA ILE A 167 -2.86 20.81 -11.75
C ILE A 167 -2.89 21.47 -10.37
N ASN A 168 -2.37 22.70 -10.23
CA ASN A 168 -2.38 23.38 -8.94
C ASN A 168 -3.80 23.67 -8.45
N SER A 169 -4.71 24.06 -9.36
CA SER A 169 -6.13 24.21 -9.02
C SER A 169 -6.75 22.88 -8.61
N CYS A 170 -6.40 21.78 -9.29
CA CYS A 170 -6.86 20.44 -8.94
C CYS A 170 -6.35 19.99 -7.56
N ILE A 171 -5.09 20.29 -7.23
CA ILE A 171 -4.50 20.01 -5.91
C ILE A 171 -5.18 20.82 -4.81
N LEU A 172 -5.42 22.12 -5.02
CA LEU A 172 -6.09 22.96 -4.03
C LEU A 172 -7.50 22.46 -3.74
N ASP A 173 -8.26 22.12 -4.78
CA ASP A 173 -9.59 21.54 -4.63
C ASP A 173 -9.55 20.22 -3.87
N CYS A 174 -8.61 19.33 -4.21
CA CYS A 174 -8.41 18.07 -3.51
C CYS A 174 -8.13 18.29 -2.02
N VAL A 175 -7.28 19.26 -1.67
CA VAL A 175 -7.01 19.61 -0.26
C VAL A 175 -8.28 20.08 0.45
N MET A 176 -9.12 20.87 -0.21
CA MET A 176 -10.38 21.36 0.37
C MET A 176 -11.38 20.22 0.63
N VAL A 177 -11.41 19.19 -0.23
CA VAL A 177 -12.29 18.02 -0.08
C VAL A 177 -11.61 16.83 0.59
N ALA A 178 -10.40 17.00 1.13
CA ALA A 178 -9.58 15.95 1.75
C ALA A 178 -9.41 14.70 0.86
N CYS A 179 -9.13 14.88 -0.42
CA CYS A 179 -8.87 13.78 -1.35
C CYS A 179 -7.47 13.18 -1.17
N ASP A 180 -7.33 11.91 -1.53
CA ASP A 180 -6.11 11.12 -1.35
C ASP A 180 -5.25 11.11 -2.62
N PHE A 181 -5.92 11.09 -3.78
CA PHE A 181 -5.29 10.92 -5.08
C PHE A 181 -5.91 11.84 -6.14
N ILE A 182 -5.10 12.18 -7.14
CA ILE A 182 -5.53 12.99 -8.28
C ILE A 182 -5.10 12.29 -9.57
N ASN A 183 -6.01 12.11 -10.52
CA ASN A 183 -5.64 11.94 -11.92
C ASN A 183 -5.82 13.27 -12.65
N TYR A 184 -4.78 13.74 -13.32
CA TYR A 184 -4.83 14.97 -14.09
C TYR A 184 -4.39 14.73 -15.54
N ASN A 185 -5.25 15.09 -16.49
CA ASN A 185 -4.92 15.05 -17.91
C ASN A 185 -4.45 16.43 -18.38
N GLU A 186 -3.19 16.53 -18.82
CA GLU A 186 -2.59 17.80 -19.23
C GLU A 186 -3.14 18.32 -20.59
N THR A 187 -3.72 17.44 -21.41
CA THR A 187 -4.27 17.80 -22.72
C THR A 187 -5.71 18.29 -22.62
N THR A 188 -6.55 17.62 -21.84
CA THR A 188 -7.97 17.95 -21.70
C THR A 188 -8.26 18.80 -20.48
N ASN A 189 -7.27 19.05 -19.61
CA ASN A 189 -7.45 19.72 -18.33
C ASN A 189 -8.46 19.01 -17.40
N ALA A 190 -8.69 17.71 -17.64
CA ALA A 190 -9.55 16.89 -16.80
C ALA A 190 -8.84 16.60 -15.47
N CYS A 191 -9.53 16.88 -14.37
CA CYS A 191 -9.12 16.65 -12.99
C CYS A 191 -10.09 15.65 -12.36
N GLU A 192 -9.55 14.53 -11.89
CA GLU A 192 -10.28 13.51 -11.16
C GLU A 192 -9.69 13.46 -9.75
N MET A 193 -10.50 13.81 -8.76
CA MET A 193 -10.12 13.71 -7.35
C MET A 193 -10.71 12.43 -6.79
N LEU A 194 -9.89 11.64 -6.09
CA LEU A 194 -10.31 10.37 -5.52
C LEU A 194 -10.11 10.43 -4.00
N VAL A 195 -11.20 10.21 -3.27
CA VAL A 195 -11.22 10.06 -1.80
C VAL A 195 -11.38 8.57 -1.53
N HIS A 196 -10.34 7.89 -1.05
CA HIS A 196 -10.45 6.46 -0.76
C HIS A 196 -9.68 6.10 0.50
N PRO A 197 -10.33 6.15 1.68
CA PRO A 197 -9.77 5.58 2.88
C PRO A 197 -9.63 4.07 2.73
N PHE A 198 -10.66 3.36 2.26
CA PHE A 198 -10.70 1.89 2.33
C PHE A 198 -10.35 1.22 1.00
N GLY A 199 -9.56 0.13 1.06
CA GLY A 199 -9.23 -0.67 -0.13
C GLY A 199 -10.51 -1.15 -0.82
N TYR A 200 -10.60 -1.13 -2.15
CA TYR A 200 -11.86 -1.34 -2.85
C TYR A 200 -12.46 -2.75 -2.67
N PRO A 201 -13.80 -2.88 -2.61
CA PRO A 201 -14.49 -4.17 -2.67
C PRO A 201 -14.40 -4.70 -4.11
N GLY A 202 -13.25 -5.25 -4.48
CA GLY A 202 -13.00 -5.73 -5.83
C GLY A 202 -11.57 -6.20 -6.04
N LEU A 203 -11.41 -6.97 -7.12
CA LEU A 203 -10.17 -7.63 -7.50
C LEU A 203 -9.22 -6.69 -8.26
N ASP A 204 -9.77 -5.58 -8.79
CA ASP A 204 -9.11 -4.66 -9.73
C ASP A 204 -9.08 -3.20 -9.26
N GLY A 205 -9.44 -2.93 -8.00
CA GLY A 205 -9.49 -1.56 -7.48
C GLY A 205 -8.10 -0.99 -7.17
N ASN A 206 -7.91 0.30 -7.48
CA ASN A 206 -6.63 1.00 -7.33
C ASN A 206 -5.47 0.43 -8.17
N ILE A 207 -5.77 -0.14 -9.33
CA ILE A 207 -4.71 -0.50 -10.28
C ILE A 207 -4.24 0.77 -10.97
N MET A 208 -2.96 1.08 -10.76
CA MET A 208 -2.33 2.16 -11.49
C MET A 208 -2.00 1.62 -12.88
N THR A 209 -2.67 2.18 -13.89
CA THR A 209 -2.54 1.71 -15.27
C THR A 209 -1.78 2.72 -16.12
N PRO A 210 -0.93 2.27 -17.05
CA PRO A 210 -0.36 3.17 -18.05
C PRO A 210 -1.47 3.86 -18.84
N ALA A 211 -1.44 5.19 -18.86
CA ALA A 211 -2.44 6.02 -19.51
C ALA A 211 -1.76 7.29 -20.06
N LEU A 212 -1.51 7.32 -21.38
CA LEU A 212 -0.82 8.43 -22.03
C LEU A 212 -1.57 9.75 -21.83
N GLY A 213 -0.84 10.81 -21.48
CA GLY A 213 -1.41 12.15 -21.22
C GLY A 213 -2.04 12.33 -19.84
N TRP A 214 -2.16 11.25 -19.07
CA TRP A 214 -2.62 11.29 -17.68
C TRP A 214 -1.45 11.27 -16.71
N ASN A 215 -1.57 12.03 -15.63
CA ASN A 215 -0.64 12.01 -14.52
C ASN A 215 -1.38 11.67 -13.24
N TYR A 216 -0.88 10.64 -12.55
CA TYR A 216 -1.36 10.26 -11.24
C TYR A 216 -0.54 10.99 -10.18
N TRP A 217 -1.22 11.57 -9.20
CA TRP A 217 -0.62 12.22 -8.06
C TRP A 217 -1.16 11.60 -6.77
N GLN A 218 -0.27 11.38 -5.81
CA GLN A 218 -0.61 10.88 -4.49
C GLN A 218 0.06 11.70 -3.41
N LEU A 219 -0.63 11.89 -2.30
CA LEU A 219 -0.10 12.61 -1.15
C LEU A 219 0.68 11.65 -0.23
N LEU A 220 1.95 11.95 0.01
CA LEU A 220 2.86 11.15 0.84
C LEU A 220 3.48 12.00 1.94
N TYR A 221 4.02 11.37 2.98
CA TYR A 221 4.88 12.05 3.97
C TYR A 221 6.26 12.31 3.37
N ALA A 222 6.83 13.48 3.65
CA ALA A 222 8.14 13.91 3.15
C ALA A 222 9.31 13.27 3.89
#